data_AF-A0A832U7Y2-F1
#
_entry.id   AF-A0A832U7Y2-F1
#
_cell.length_a   1.000
_cell.length_b   1.000
_cell.length_c   1.000
_cell.angle_alpha   90.00
_cell.angle_beta   90.00
_cell.angle_gamma   90.00
#
_symmetry.space_group_name_H-M   'P 1'
#
loop_
_entity.id
_entity.type
_entity.pdbx_description
1 polymer ?
#
loop_
_entity_poly.entity_id
_entity_poly.type
_entity_poly.pdbx_seq_one_letter_code
_entity_poly.pdbx_strand_id
1 'polypeptide(L)'
;MIRRLPPLLEAFAQEIDGVRVSDDIEYIHRMRVASRRLRAALPVFRPCFSQKSYGRWMASIAGITRALGEARDADVQIAFLQKYNKKQLAAWKKRHGDDGSEPPAALAVRYLLSDLSSHRARHQQRVLSALDSLEKSGVVPEMREAFCPPAASDRRIPRQALAYGIPTLAAARIESRLLALLSYEPWVNHPDAVAEHHATRIAAKKLRYTMEIYGPVYRRGLAKPHARVRMIQEILGDLHDCDVWIDAITRILLKERSRFRSANEEKRPDTATLGSLKVFLRDREKERILLHRRFVRYWESQFRAGTWDELRSTLVTGRRQRFVPAGIAPVAEVRAAAEPIAAMAPELLTHERHVTRLALMLFDGTRPFHHLTARDRLLLECAAMLHDIGWKGGRRKHHERSARAIIAAETLPLDIEERAVIALAAFSHRGRRSPEDHPLYPLIAPRYQERSLALSALLRVADGLDYEHLGTVQEVHCIISTGFVSCDVIAETDAAVEKDHARGKADLFLKAFGRELVIR
;
A
#
# COMPACT_ATOMS: atom_id res chain seq x y z
N MET A 1 8.47 -18.98 7.01
CA MET A 1 7.79 -17.66 7.05
C MET A 1 6.29 -17.75 7.29
N ILE A 2 5.60 -18.75 6.70
CA ILE A 2 4.19 -19.10 6.99
C ILE A 2 3.91 -19.26 8.50
N ARG A 3 4.90 -19.69 9.31
CA ARG A 3 4.83 -19.74 10.79
C ARG A 3 4.38 -18.45 11.50
N ARG A 4 4.34 -17.30 10.80
CA ARG A 4 3.83 -16.02 11.34
C ARG A 4 2.31 -15.85 11.15
N LEU A 5 1.67 -16.64 10.30
CA LEU A 5 0.22 -16.60 10.05
C LEU A 5 -0.62 -17.31 11.13
N PRO A 6 -0.23 -18.50 11.67
CA PRO A 6 -1.02 -19.17 12.70
C PRO A 6 -1.32 -18.29 13.92
N PRO A 7 -0.36 -17.54 14.50
CA PRO A 7 -0.66 -16.68 15.64
C PRO A 7 -1.69 -15.58 15.32
N LEU A 8 -1.73 -15.08 14.08
CA LEU A 8 -2.70 -14.08 13.65
C LEU A 8 -4.09 -14.68 13.46
N LEU A 9 -4.16 -15.93 13.00
CA LEU A 9 -5.41 -16.67 12.83
C LEU A 9 -5.99 -17.06 14.20
N GLU A 10 -5.17 -17.56 15.12
CA GLU A 10 -5.65 -17.94 16.46
C GLU A 10 -6.08 -16.72 17.28
N ALA A 11 -5.34 -15.60 17.21
CA ALA A 11 -5.78 -14.35 17.83
C ALA A 11 -7.11 -13.82 17.27
N PHE A 12 -7.49 -14.22 16.06
CA PHE A 12 -8.79 -13.91 15.46
C PHE A 12 -9.86 -14.93 15.89
N ALA A 13 -9.52 -16.22 15.88
CA ALA A 13 -10.46 -17.30 16.20
C ALA A 13 -10.87 -17.34 17.67
N GLN A 14 -9.94 -17.05 18.60
CA GLN A 14 -10.20 -17.07 20.04
C GLN A 14 -11.28 -16.07 20.49
N GLU A 15 -11.52 -15.01 19.71
CA GLU A 15 -12.48 -13.96 20.07
C GLU A 15 -13.89 -14.27 19.56
N ILE A 16 -14.09 -15.31 18.73
CA ILE A 16 -15.38 -15.65 18.11
C ILE A 16 -16.45 -15.86 19.17
N ASP A 17 -16.18 -16.71 20.17
CA ASP A 17 -17.15 -17.06 21.21
C ASP A 17 -17.51 -15.84 22.07
N GLY A 18 -16.51 -15.02 22.44
CA GLY A 18 -16.75 -13.79 23.20
C GLY A 18 -17.59 -12.75 22.45
N VAL A 19 -17.43 -12.65 21.12
CA VAL A 19 -18.28 -11.77 20.30
C VAL A 19 -19.73 -12.29 20.22
N ARG A 20 -19.93 -13.61 20.20
CA ARG A 20 -21.27 -14.22 20.20
C ARG A 20 -22.00 -13.94 21.52
N VAL A 21 -21.32 -14.14 22.64
CA VAL A 21 -21.88 -13.89 23.98
C VAL A 21 -22.17 -12.39 24.18
N SER A 22 -21.32 -11.50 23.67
CA SER A 22 -21.50 -10.04 23.69
C SER A 22 -21.54 -9.41 25.09
N ASP A 23 -20.94 -10.05 26.11
CA ASP A 23 -20.85 -9.50 27.47
C ASP A 23 -19.86 -8.34 27.61
N ASP A 24 -18.82 -8.31 26.77
CA ASP A 24 -17.78 -7.27 26.76
C ASP A 24 -17.54 -6.74 25.34
N ILE A 25 -17.66 -5.42 25.17
CA ILE A 25 -17.41 -4.70 23.91
C ILE A 25 -15.97 -4.85 23.42
N GLU A 26 -15.03 -5.22 24.30
CA GLU A 26 -13.63 -5.42 23.93
C GLU A 26 -13.41 -6.70 23.09
N TYR A 27 -14.29 -7.70 23.15
CA TYR A 27 -14.23 -8.84 22.22
C TYR A 27 -14.38 -8.38 20.76
N ILE A 28 -15.35 -7.49 20.48
CA ILE A 28 -15.53 -6.88 19.15
C ILE A 28 -14.27 -6.11 18.75
N HIS A 29 -13.68 -5.35 19.68
CA HIS A 29 -12.45 -4.60 19.42
C HIS A 29 -11.28 -5.50 19.03
N ARG A 30 -10.97 -6.50 19.88
CA ARG A 30 -9.85 -7.43 19.70
C ARG A 30 -10.01 -8.25 18.43
N MET A 31 -11.19 -8.83 18.19
CA MET A 31 -11.46 -9.60 16.97
C MET A 31 -11.27 -8.75 15.71
N ARG A 32 -11.77 -7.50 15.71
CA ARG A 32 -11.59 -6.57 14.60
C ARG A 32 -10.12 -6.20 14.38
N VAL A 33 -9.34 -6.04 15.44
CA VAL A 33 -7.90 -5.78 15.31
C VAL A 33 -7.19 -6.99 14.70
N ALA A 34 -7.47 -8.19 15.20
CA ALA A 34 -6.90 -9.44 14.69
C ALA A 34 -7.25 -9.68 13.21
N SER A 35 -8.53 -9.53 12.84
CA SER A 35 -9.00 -9.71 11.46
C SER A 35 -8.31 -8.77 10.48
N ARG A 36 -8.09 -7.50 10.90
CA ARG A 36 -7.40 -6.49 10.09
C ARG A 36 -5.92 -6.80 9.92
N ARG A 37 -5.25 -7.27 10.98
CA ARG A 37 -3.86 -7.73 10.92
C ARG A 37 -3.72 -8.93 9.99
N LEU A 38 -4.62 -9.91 10.10
CA LEU A 38 -4.67 -11.07 9.22
C LEU A 38 -4.83 -10.67 7.76
N ARG A 39 -5.81 -9.81 7.44
CA ARG A 39 -6.04 -9.29 6.07
C ARG A 39 -4.88 -8.48 5.51
N ALA A 40 -4.11 -7.82 6.37
CA ALA A 40 -2.96 -7.05 5.95
C ALA A 40 -1.70 -7.93 5.77
N ALA A 41 -1.60 -9.04 6.50
CA ALA A 41 -0.52 -10.01 6.38
C ALA A 41 -0.70 -10.98 5.20
N LEU A 42 -1.93 -11.46 4.92
CA LEU A 42 -2.22 -12.43 3.86
C LEU A 42 -1.65 -12.07 2.47
N PRO A 43 -1.73 -10.82 1.99
CA PRO A 43 -1.17 -10.44 0.69
C PRO A 43 0.35 -10.61 0.57
N VAL A 44 1.08 -10.71 1.69
CA VAL A 44 2.52 -10.99 1.70
C VAL A 44 2.79 -12.44 1.29
N PHE A 45 1.90 -13.35 1.69
CA PHE A 45 2.03 -14.79 1.48
C PHE A 45 1.17 -15.29 0.32
N ARG A 46 0.59 -14.39 -0.49
CA ARG A 46 -0.22 -14.76 -1.66
C ARG A 46 0.42 -15.83 -2.55
N PRO A 47 1.74 -15.81 -2.85
CA PRO A 47 2.37 -16.85 -3.66
C PRO A 47 2.34 -18.25 -3.04
N CYS A 48 2.14 -18.37 -1.73
CA CYS A 48 2.08 -19.65 -1.02
C CYS A 48 0.71 -20.35 -1.15
N PHE A 49 -0.29 -19.69 -1.74
CA PHE A 49 -1.67 -20.18 -1.75
C PHE A 49 -2.28 -20.14 -3.16
N SER A 50 -3.25 -21.01 -3.42
CA SER A 50 -4.02 -20.97 -4.67
C SER A 50 -4.82 -19.66 -4.76
N GLN A 51 -4.97 -19.12 -5.98
CA GLN A 51 -5.70 -17.88 -6.21
C GLN A 51 -7.17 -17.99 -5.77
N LYS A 52 -7.79 -19.17 -5.92
CA LYS A 52 -9.18 -19.46 -5.54
C LYS A 52 -9.36 -19.45 -4.02
N SER A 53 -8.54 -20.21 -3.27
CA SER A 53 -8.61 -20.25 -1.81
C SER A 53 -8.29 -18.88 -1.21
N TYR A 54 -7.21 -18.23 -1.66
CA TYR A 54 -6.84 -16.88 -1.22
C TYR A 54 -7.98 -15.86 -1.40
N GLY A 55 -8.64 -15.88 -2.57
CA GLY A 55 -9.75 -14.98 -2.88
C GLY A 55 -10.93 -15.17 -1.92
N ARG A 56 -11.32 -16.43 -1.67
CA ARG A 56 -12.40 -16.77 -0.73
C ARG A 56 -12.05 -16.37 0.70
N TRP A 57 -10.86 -16.70 1.19
CA TRP A 57 -10.42 -16.33 2.54
C TRP A 57 -10.46 -14.81 2.76
N MET A 58 -9.91 -14.06 1.80
CA MET A 58 -9.94 -12.60 1.86
C MET A 58 -11.36 -12.04 1.86
N ALA A 59 -12.28 -12.62 1.09
CA ALA A 59 -13.69 -12.21 1.06
C ALA A 59 -14.40 -12.49 2.39
N SER A 60 -14.29 -13.71 2.93
CA SER A 60 -14.93 -14.10 4.19
C SER A 60 -14.41 -13.26 5.37
N ILE A 61 -13.08 -13.14 5.51
CA ILE A 61 -12.49 -12.32 6.59
C ILE A 61 -12.83 -10.83 6.38
N ALA A 62 -12.93 -10.33 5.15
CA ALA A 62 -13.38 -8.95 4.89
C ALA A 62 -14.84 -8.72 5.29
N GLY A 63 -15.72 -9.69 5.07
CA GLY A 63 -17.14 -9.64 5.45
C GLY A 63 -17.30 -9.41 6.95
N ILE A 64 -16.74 -10.31 7.77
CA ILE A 64 -16.80 -10.19 9.23
C ILE A 64 -16.09 -8.93 9.75
N THR A 65 -14.95 -8.56 9.15
CA THR A 65 -14.25 -7.32 9.53
C THR A 65 -15.10 -6.06 9.32
N ARG A 66 -15.96 -6.05 8.29
CA ARG A 66 -16.87 -4.92 8.02
C ARG A 66 -17.96 -4.84 9.08
N ALA A 67 -18.62 -5.95 9.38
CA ALA A 67 -19.68 -6.01 10.38
C ALA A 67 -19.16 -5.62 11.78
N LEU A 68 -18.00 -6.15 12.19
CA LEU A 68 -17.32 -5.76 13.43
C LEU A 68 -16.91 -4.28 13.44
N GLY A 69 -16.61 -3.71 12.27
CA GLY A 69 -16.30 -2.30 12.11
C GLY A 69 -17.49 -1.41 12.46
N GLU A 70 -18.65 -1.68 11.86
CA GLU A 70 -19.88 -0.91 12.07
C GLU A 70 -20.35 -0.96 13.53
N ALA A 71 -20.27 -2.14 14.16
CA ALA A 71 -20.57 -2.29 15.59
C ALA A 71 -19.59 -1.51 16.48
N ARG A 72 -18.27 -1.64 16.23
CA ARG A 72 -17.25 -0.94 17.03
C ARG A 72 -17.32 0.57 16.86
N ASP A 73 -17.70 1.07 15.70
CA ASP A 73 -17.84 2.50 15.46
C ASP A 73 -18.95 3.07 16.37
N ALA A 74 -20.08 2.36 16.53
CA ALA A 74 -21.12 2.73 17.50
C ALA A 74 -20.62 2.65 18.95
N ASP A 75 -19.92 1.57 19.34
CA ASP A 75 -19.37 1.44 20.71
C ASP A 75 -18.42 2.60 21.06
N VAL A 76 -17.56 3.00 20.10
CA VAL A 76 -16.62 4.12 20.27
C VAL A 76 -17.37 5.44 20.44
N GLN A 77 -18.41 5.69 19.65
CA GLN A 77 -19.23 6.90 19.77
C GLN A 77 -20.01 6.96 21.10
N ILE A 78 -20.55 5.84 21.56
CA ILE A 78 -21.21 5.72 22.87
C ILE A 78 -20.22 6.03 23.99
N ALA A 79 -19.05 5.39 23.98
CA ALA A 79 -18.01 5.62 24.98
C ALA A 79 -17.52 7.09 24.98
N PHE A 80 -17.40 7.69 23.80
CA PHE A 80 -17.09 9.12 23.66
C PHE A 80 -18.14 10.00 24.32
N LEU A 81 -19.43 9.79 24.03
CA LEU A 81 -20.52 10.59 24.60
C LEU A 81 -20.62 10.42 26.12
N GLN A 82 -20.46 9.20 26.63
CA GLN A 82 -20.43 8.94 28.08
C GLN A 82 -19.28 9.69 28.76
N LYS A 83 -18.07 9.62 28.18
CA LYS A 83 -16.89 10.36 28.70
C LYS A 83 -17.08 11.86 28.60
N TYR A 84 -17.63 12.35 27.50
CA TYR A 84 -17.96 13.75 27.29
C TYR A 84 -18.96 14.24 28.33
N ASN A 85 -20.05 13.50 28.56
CA ASN A 85 -21.06 13.82 29.56
C ASN A 85 -20.46 13.90 30.96
N LYS A 86 -19.67 12.90 31.35
CA LYS A 86 -18.99 12.86 32.66
C LYS A 86 -18.07 14.08 32.85
N LYS A 87 -17.32 14.47 31.81
CA LYS A 87 -16.43 15.65 31.85
C LYS A 87 -17.24 16.95 31.97
N GLN A 88 -18.32 17.09 31.20
CA GLN A 88 -19.18 18.27 31.25
C GLN A 88 -19.87 18.41 32.60
N LEU A 89 -20.40 17.32 33.15
CA LEU A 89 -21.06 17.31 34.45
C LEU A 89 -20.10 17.69 35.58
N ALA A 90 -18.87 17.15 35.57
CA ALA A 90 -17.84 17.52 36.55
C ALA A 90 -17.45 19.01 36.46
N ALA A 91 -17.28 19.54 35.25
CA ALA A 91 -16.98 20.96 35.04
C ALA A 91 -18.14 21.88 35.43
N TRP A 92 -19.37 21.42 35.22
CA TRP A 92 -20.60 22.14 35.57
C TRP A 92 -20.81 22.23 37.08
N LYS A 93 -20.73 21.08 37.78
CA LYS A 93 -20.81 21.01 39.25
C LYS A 93 -19.77 21.90 39.94
N LYS A 94 -18.56 21.98 39.37
CA LYS A 94 -17.50 22.87 39.90
C LYS A 94 -17.86 24.36 39.79
N ARG A 95 -18.68 24.76 38.83
CA ARG A 95 -19.06 26.17 38.59
C ARG A 95 -20.35 26.59 39.26
N HIS A 96 -21.33 25.69 39.35
CA HIS A 96 -22.70 26.01 39.80
C HIS A 96 -23.10 25.30 41.11
N GLY A 97 -22.23 24.47 41.69
CA GLY A 97 -22.57 23.66 42.87
C GLY A 97 -23.37 22.40 42.50
N ASP A 98 -23.98 21.79 43.51
CA ASP A 98 -24.86 20.61 43.35
C ASP A 98 -26.34 21.02 43.46
N ASP A 99 -26.75 21.96 42.61
CA ASP A 99 -28.09 22.55 42.59
C ASP A 99 -29.11 21.74 41.75
N GLY A 100 -28.70 20.59 41.23
CA GLY A 100 -29.51 19.74 40.35
C GLY A 100 -29.60 20.23 38.90
N SER A 101 -28.95 21.35 38.54
CA SER A 101 -28.93 21.84 37.16
C SER A 101 -27.99 21.01 36.27
N GLU A 102 -28.42 20.76 35.03
CA GLU A 102 -27.65 19.97 34.06
C GLU A 102 -26.88 20.87 33.08
N PRO A 103 -25.74 20.40 32.53
CA PRO A 103 -25.03 21.11 31.49
C PRO A 103 -25.91 21.38 30.26
N PRO A 104 -25.74 22.49 29.53
CA PRO A 104 -26.56 22.84 28.37
C PRO A 104 -26.60 21.79 27.25
N ALA A 105 -25.59 20.91 27.17
CA ALA A 105 -25.51 19.82 26.20
C ALA A 105 -26.11 18.48 26.69
N ALA A 106 -26.65 18.40 27.92
CA ALA A 106 -27.09 17.13 28.53
C ALA A 106 -28.22 16.44 27.75
N LEU A 107 -29.23 17.20 27.33
CA LEU A 107 -30.35 16.68 26.53
C LEU A 107 -29.88 16.12 25.19
N ALA A 108 -28.98 16.83 24.50
CA ALA A 108 -28.38 16.36 23.26
C ALA A 108 -27.64 15.03 23.46
N VAL A 109 -26.85 14.91 24.54
CA VAL A 109 -26.11 13.68 24.83
C VAL A 109 -27.06 12.52 25.11
N ARG A 110 -28.12 12.72 25.91
CA ARG A 110 -29.14 11.68 26.16
C ARG A 110 -29.81 11.23 24.86
N TYR A 111 -30.21 12.18 24.02
CA TYR A 111 -30.83 11.90 22.73
C TYR A 111 -29.91 11.07 21.82
N LEU A 112 -28.66 11.50 21.65
CA LEU A 112 -27.68 10.80 20.80
C LEU A 112 -27.31 9.42 21.34
N LEU A 113 -27.19 9.26 22.67
CA LEU A 113 -26.93 7.96 23.29
C LEU A 113 -28.06 6.95 23.03
N SER A 114 -29.31 7.40 23.10
CA SER A 114 -30.48 6.54 22.82
C SER A 114 -30.49 6.06 21.36
N ASP A 115 -30.25 6.97 20.42
CA ASP A 115 -30.20 6.64 18.99
C ASP A 115 -29.05 5.68 18.66
N LEU A 116 -27.85 5.95 19.19
CA LEU A 116 -26.67 5.09 19.01
C LEU A 116 -26.85 3.71 19.62
N SER A 117 -27.46 3.62 20.81
CA SER A 117 -27.72 2.33 21.46
C SER A 117 -28.65 1.46 20.61
N SER A 118 -29.69 2.09 20.04
CA SER A 118 -30.61 1.44 19.09
C SER A 118 -29.90 1.02 17.79
N HIS A 119 -28.95 1.83 17.31
CA HIS A 119 -28.14 1.50 16.13
C HIS A 119 -27.15 0.36 16.40
N ARG A 120 -26.46 0.36 17.55
CA ARG A 120 -25.58 -0.74 17.99
C ARG A 120 -26.38 -2.05 18.05
N ALA A 121 -27.56 -2.07 18.67
CA ALA A 121 -28.38 -3.27 18.77
C ALA A 121 -28.66 -3.92 17.39
N ARG A 122 -28.92 -3.10 16.36
CA ARG A 122 -29.08 -3.58 14.98
C ARG A 122 -27.77 -4.11 14.38
N HIS A 123 -26.64 -3.45 14.62
CA HIS A 123 -25.34 -3.94 14.14
C HIS A 123 -24.90 -5.23 14.81
N GLN A 124 -25.28 -5.47 16.06
CA GLN A 124 -25.01 -6.75 16.73
C GLN A 124 -25.63 -7.92 15.96
N GLN A 125 -26.86 -7.77 15.48
CA GLN A 125 -27.51 -8.81 14.67
C GLN A 125 -26.76 -9.07 13.35
N ARG A 126 -26.22 -8.02 12.73
CA ARG A 126 -25.39 -8.14 11.53
C ARG A 126 -24.05 -8.82 11.81
N VAL A 127 -23.44 -8.57 12.98
CA VAL A 127 -22.22 -9.26 13.43
C VAL A 127 -22.49 -10.75 13.61
N LEU A 128 -23.58 -11.12 14.29
CA LEU A 128 -23.96 -12.52 14.49
C LEU A 128 -24.18 -13.24 13.14
N SER A 129 -24.94 -12.63 12.23
CA SER A 129 -25.16 -13.18 10.88
C SER A 129 -23.85 -13.34 10.08
N ALA A 130 -22.91 -12.40 10.24
CA ALA A 130 -21.59 -12.49 9.61
C ALA A 130 -20.72 -13.60 10.22
N LEU A 131 -20.83 -13.86 11.52
CA LEU A 131 -20.15 -14.99 12.19
C LEU A 131 -20.72 -16.32 11.70
N ASP A 132 -22.05 -16.45 11.63
CA ASP A 132 -22.69 -17.67 11.11
C ASP A 132 -22.25 -17.96 9.66
N SER A 133 -22.15 -16.91 8.85
CA SER A 133 -21.67 -17.02 7.46
C SER A 133 -20.20 -17.43 7.40
N LEU A 134 -19.36 -16.92 8.32
CA LEU A 134 -17.94 -17.26 8.40
C LEU A 134 -17.75 -18.73 8.80
N GLU A 135 -18.46 -19.20 9.82
CA GLU A 135 -18.42 -20.60 10.27
C GLU A 135 -18.87 -21.55 9.16
N LYS A 136 -20.02 -21.27 8.54
CA LYS A 136 -20.54 -22.05 7.40
C LYS A 136 -19.57 -22.09 6.22
N SER A 137 -18.74 -21.07 6.03
CA SER A 137 -17.77 -21.02 4.93
C SER A 137 -16.58 -21.98 5.08
N GLY A 138 -16.36 -22.54 6.28
CA GLY A 138 -15.23 -23.43 6.57
C GLY A 138 -13.85 -22.79 6.40
N VAL A 139 -13.77 -21.45 6.25
CA VAL A 139 -12.53 -20.74 5.92
C VAL A 139 -11.51 -20.81 7.04
N VAL A 140 -11.93 -20.68 8.31
CA VAL A 140 -11.01 -20.70 9.47
C VAL A 140 -10.30 -22.05 9.60
N PRO A 141 -10.99 -23.21 9.62
CA PRO A 141 -10.31 -24.51 9.69
C PRO A 141 -9.42 -24.78 8.48
N GLU A 142 -9.86 -24.42 7.27
CA GLU A 142 -9.03 -24.57 6.06
C GLU A 142 -7.76 -23.69 6.11
N MET A 143 -7.87 -22.44 6.59
CA MET A 143 -6.70 -21.59 6.81
C MET A 143 -5.75 -22.19 7.84
N ARG A 144 -6.27 -22.82 8.90
CA ARG A 144 -5.46 -23.48 9.93
C ARG A 144 -4.67 -24.64 9.34
N GLU A 145 -5.30 -25.45 8.49
CA GLU A 145 -4.65 -26.54 7.76
C GLU A 145 -3.57 -25.99 6.79
N ALA A 146 -3.91 -24.99 5.98
CA ALA A 146 -3.00 -24.41 5.01
C ALA A 146 -1.82 -23.65 5.65
N PHE A 147 -1.96 -23.15 6.87
CA PHE A 147 -0.87 -22.49 7.60
C PHE A 147 -0.02 -23.46 8.40
N CYS A 148 -0.44 -24.72 8.52
CA CYS A 148 0.35 -25.76 9.14
C CYS A 148 1.61 -25.97 8.28
N PRO A 149 2.82 -25.92 8.86
CA PRO A 149 4.00 -26.28 8.10
C PRO A 149 3.86 -27.73 7.65
N PRO A 150 4.27 -28.09 6.41
CA PRO A 150 4.34 -29.49 6.04
C PRO A 150 5.19 -30.24 7.08
N ALA A 151 4.76 -31.46 7.43
CA ALA A 151 5.54 -32.38 8.23
C ALA A 151 6.96 -32.47 7.65
N ALA A 152 7.95 -32.80 8.48
CA ALA A 152 9.38 -32.68 8.21
C ALA A 152 9.95 -33.51 7.02
N SER A 153 9.13 -33.89 6.04
CA SER A 153 9.47 -34.59 4.81
C SER A 153 9.42 -33.64 3.61
N ASP A 154 10.39 -32.73 3.51
CA ASP A 154 11.13 -32.51 2.26
C ASP A 154 12.37 -31.63 2.54
N ARG A 155 13.42 -32.26 3.09
CA ARG A 155 14.70 -31.60 3.33
C ARG A 155 15.49 -31.52 2.02
N ARG A 156 15.13 -30.60 1.14
CA ARG A 156 16.02 -30.06 0.09
C ARG A 156 15.95 -28.55 -0.06
N ILE A 157 15.41 -27.86 0.93
CA ILE A 157 15.40 -26.40 0.96
C ILE A 157 16.34 -25.94 2.10
N PRO A 158 17.55 -25.45 1.80
CA PRO A 158 18.46 -24.95 2.83
C PRO A 158 17.79 -23.88 3.66
N ARG A 159 17.86 -24.00 5.00
CA ARG A 159 17.32 -23.04 5.98
C ARG A 159 17.80 -21.59 5.79
N GLN A 160 18.79 -21.36 4.93
CA GLN A 160 19.41 -20.07 4.64
C GLN A 160 18.85 -19.38 3.39
N ALA A 161 18.19 -20.07 2.46
CA ALA A 161 18.02 -19.55 1.09
C ALA A 161 16.80 -18.66 0.80
N LEU A 162 15.75 -18.64 1.65
CA LEU A 162 14.42 -18.15 1.21
C LEU A 162 13.80 -16.93 1.92
N ALA A 163 14.59 -15.88 2.17
CA ALA A 163 13.99 -14.62 2.67
C ALA A 163 14.67 -13.32 2.21
N TYR A 164 15.55 -13.35 1.21
CA TYR A 164 16.47 -12.24 0.94
C TYR A 164 15.82 -11.04 0.22
N GLY A 165 14.87 -11.30 -0.68
CA GLY A 165 14.14 -10.24 -1.38
C GLY A 165 13.11 -9.54 -0.48
N ILE A 166 12.73 -10.17 0.64
CA ILE A 166 11.61 -9.73 1.47
C ILE A 166 11.87 -8.42 2.21
N PRO A 167 13.05 -8.18 2.83
CA PRO A 167 13.39 -6.87 3.35
C PRO A 167 13.26 -5.74 2.32
N THR A 168 13.59 -6.00 1.05
CA THR A 168 13.50 -5.00 -0.02
C THR A 168 12.06 -4.80 -0.49
N LEU A 169 11.29 -5.88 -0.64
CA LEU A 169 9.85 -5.78 -0.91
C LEU A 169 9.10 -5.09 0.23
N ALA A 170 9.49 -5.35 1.48
CA ALA A 170 8.97 -4.66 2.66
C ALA A 170 9.28 -3.17 2.60
N ALA A 171 10.54 -2.81 2.31
CA ALA A 171 10.97 -1.43 2.15
C ALA A 171 10.18 -0.71 1.05
N ALA A 172 10.04 -1.31 -0.14
CA ALA A 172 9.23 -0.78 -1.24
C ALA A 172 7.77 -0.54 -0.85
N ARG A 173 7.18 -1.49 -0.12
CA ARG A 173 5.77 -1.40 0.32
C ARG A 173 5.60 -0.31 1.38
N ILE A 174 6.55 -0.17 2.31
CA ILE A 174 6.52 0.90 3.31
C ILE A 174 6.67 2.26 2.62
N GLU A 175 7.65 2.41 1.72
CA GLU A 175 7.87 3.65 0.96
C GLU A 175 6.65 4.03 0.12
N SER A 176 6.01 3.06 -0.54
CA SER A 176 4.77 3.29 -1.27
C SER A 176 3.66 3.88 -0.38
N ARG A 177 3.55 3.40 0.87
CA ARG A 177 2.58 3.94 1.84
C ARG A 177 3.00 5.28 2.41
N LEU A 178 4.30 5.54 2.52
CA LEU A 178 4.83 6.82 2.93
C LEU A 178 4.55 7.89 1.86
N LEU A 179 4.88 7.62 0.59
CA LEU A 179 4.57 8.52 -0.52
C LEU A 179 3.08 8.84 -0.61
N ALA A 180 2.22 7.84 -0.43
CA ALA A 180 0.77 8.04 -0.39
C ALA A 180 0.27 8.85 0.84
N LEU A 181 1.04 8.89 1.93
CA LEU A 181 0.74 9.76 3.07
C LEU A 181 1.22 11.20 2.77
N LEU A 182 2.44 11.32 2.25
CA LEU A 182 3.06 12.61 1.92
C LEU A 182 2.37 13.32 0.74
N SER A 183 1.68 12.60 -0.14
CA SER A 183 0.89 13.22 -1.23
C SER A 183 -0.25 14.11 -0.73
N TYR A 184 -0.64 14.00 0.55
CA TYR A 184 -1.64 14.86 1.17
C TYR A 184 -1.04 16.08 1.89
N GLU A 185 0.29 16.25 1.87
CA GLU A 185 0.98 17.40 2.46
C GLU A 185 0.40 18.76 2.02
N PRO A 186 0.06 18.98 0.73
CA PRO A 186 -0.55 20.24 0.29
C PRO A 186 -1.84 20.61 1.01
N TRP A 187 -2.58 19.63 1.53
CA TRP A 187 -3.89 19.82 2.18
C TRP A 187 -3.81 20.03 3.69
N VAL A 188 -2.61 19.88 4.29
CA VAL A 188 -2.44 19.90 5.75
C VAL A 188 -2.81 21.25 6.35
N ASN A 189 -2.51 22.35 5.65
CA ASN A 189 -2.77 23.71 6.14
C ASN A 189 -4.17 24.23 5.80
N HIS A 190 -4.99 23.45 5.09
CA HIS A 190 -6.33 23.85 4.68
C HIS A 190 -7.36 23.40 5.73
N PRO A 191 -7.91 24.31 6.56
CA PRO A 191 -8.81 23.93 7.63
C PRO A 191 -10.09 23.25 7.12
N ASP A 192 -10.57 23.63 5.95
CA ASP A 192 -11.85 23.14 5.39
C ASP A 192 -11.71 21.87 4.53
N ALA A 193 -10.49 21.34 4.37
CA ALA A 193 -10.19 20.14 3.57
C ALA A 193 -10.56 18.84 4.31
N VAL A 194 -11.82 18.73 4.75
CA VAL A 194 -12.35 17.61 5.56
C VAL A 194 -12.10 16.25 4.89
N ALA A 195 -12.36 16.16 3.59
CA ALA A 195 -12.22 14.92 2.83
C ALA A 195 -10.74 14.47 2.75
N GLU A 196 -9.84 15.42 2.56
CA GLU A 196 -8.40 15.22 2.44
C GLU A 196 -7.77 14.91 3.81
N HIS A 197 -8.24 15.53 4.90
CA HIS A 197 -7.84 15.17 6.26
C HIS A 197 -8.24 13.73 6.58
N HIS A 198 -9.47 13.32 6.21
CA HIS A 198 -9.90 11.94 6.34
C HIS A 198 -9.06 10.97 5.48
N ALA A 199 -8.75 11.36 4.24
CA ALA A 199 -7.89 10.57 3.36
C ALA A 199 -6.46 10.42 3.93
N THR A 200 -5.91 11.49 4.49
CA THR A 200 -4.62 11.49 5.23
C THR A 200 -4.67 10.52 6.40
N ARG A 201 -5.76 10.52 7.19
CA ARG A 201 -5.97 9.56 8.29
C ARG A 201 -5.89 8.13 7.79
N ILE A 202 -6.57 7.83 6.67
CA ILE A 202 -6.56 6.49 6.07
C ILE A 202 -5.15 6.12 5.58
N ALA A 203 -4.42 7.06 4.95
CA ALA A 203 -3.06 6.85 4.49
C ALA A 203 -2.10 6.53 5.67
N ALA A 204 -2.16 7.32 6.74
CA ALA A 204 -1.37 7.11 7.96
C ALA A 204 -1.68 5.75 8.58
N LYS A 205 -2.96 5.39 8.64
CA LYS A 205 -3.42 4.08 9.13
C LYS A 205 -2.85 2.91 8.31
N LYS A 206 -2.83 3.03 6.98
CA LYS A 206 -2.26 2.03 6.06
C LYS A 206 -0.74 1.91 6.21
N LEU A 207 -0.04 3.05 6.34
CA LEU A 207 1.40 3.08 6.60
C LEU A 207 1.72 2.38 7.92
N ARG A 208 1.02 2.75 9.00
CA ARG A 208 1.20 2.17 10.33
C ARG A 208 1.08 0.65 10.32
N TYR A 209 0.03 0.07 9.73
CA TYR A 209 -0.10 -1.39 9.68
C TYR A 209 0.96 -2.06 8.83
N THR A 210 1.36 -1.42 7.73
CA THR A 210 2.43 -1.94 6.88
C THR A 210 3.74 -2.01 7.69
N MET A 211 4.02 -0.99 8.51
CA MET A 211 5.16 -0.98 9.43
C MET A 211 5.01 -2.00 10.57
N GLU A 212 3.81 -2.23 11.11
CA GLU A 212 3.58 -3.28 12.12
C GLU A 212 3.89 -4.67 11.56
N ILE A 213 3.48 -4.95 10.33
CA ILE A 213 3.68 -6.25 9.66
C ILE A 213 5.16 -6.49 9.36
N TYR A 214 5.83 -5.48 8.81
CA TYR A 214 7.21 -5.60 8.37
C TYR A 214 8.24 -5.22 9.43
N GLY A 215 7.82 -4.62 10.54
CA GLY A 215 8.67 -4.26 11.67
C GLY A 215 9.65 -5.36 12.09
N PRO A 216 9.23 -6.65 12.22
CA PRO A 216 10.12 -7.75 12.58
C PRO A 216 11.30 -7.99 11.63
N VAL A 217 11.28 -7.45 10.41
CA VAL A 217 12.39 -7.53 9.44
C VAL A 217 13.52 -6.53 9.79
N TYR A 218 13.25 -5.55 10.64
CA TYR A 218 14.18 -4.51 11.06
C TYR A 218 14.66 -4.72 12.51
N ARG A 219 15.90 -4.33 12.82
CA ARG A 219 16.51 -4.59 14.15
C ARG A 219 15.67 -4.01 15.30
N ARG A 220 15.20 -2.77 15.15
CA ARG A 220 14.38 -2.02 16.13
C ARG A 220 12.88 -2.00 15.83
N GLY A 221 12.38 -2.87 14.96
CA GLY A 221 10.94 -3.00 14.73
C GLY A 221 10.25 -1.81 14.06
N LEU A 222 10.98 -0.81 13.56
CA LEU A 222 10.46 0.49 13.12
C LEU A 222 9.69 1.26 14.24
N ALA A 223 10.00 1.00 15.52
CA ALA A 223 9.21 1.49 16.65
C ALA A 223 9.06 3.02 16.69
N LYS A 224 10.14 3.77 16.48
CA LYS A 224 10.13 5.25 16.49
C LYS A 224 9.23 5.84 15.39
N PRO A 225 9.47 5.56 14.08
CA PRO A 225 8.62 6.12 13.03
C PRO A 225 7.18 5.56 13.10
N HIS A 226 6.99 4.32 13.59
CA HIS A 226 5.64 3.78 13.86
C HIS A 226 4.89 4.63 14.89
N ALA A 227 5.53 5.01 15.99
CA ALA A 227 4.94 5.87 17.01
C ALA A 227 4.58 7.27 16.47
N ARG A 228 5.42 7.84 15.60
CA ARG A 228 5.16 9.15 14.96
C ARG A 228 3.94 9.07 14.04
N VAL A 229 3.86 8.06 13.18
CA VAL A 229 2.68 7.84 12.30
C VAL A 229 1.43 7.52 13.12
N ARG A 230 1.57 6.81 14.23
CA ARG A 230 0.46 6.55 15.17
C ARG A 230 -0.10 7.86 15.73
N MET A 231 0.75 8.79 16.15
CA MET A 231 0.31 10.09 16.66
C MET A 231 -0.40 10.93 15.58
N ILE A 232 0.09 10.94 14.33
CA ILE A 232 -0.63 11.54 13.19
C ILE A 232 -2.04 10.96 13.08
N GLN A 233 -2.15 9.63 13.11
CA GLN A 233 -3.43 8.93 13.00
C GLN A 233 -4.37 9.21 14.20
N GLU A 234 -3.82 9.38 15.41
CA GLU A 234 -4.60 9.70 16.61
C GLU A 234 -5.19 11.12 16.51
N ILE A 235 -4.37 12.14 16.19
CA ILE A 235 -4.86 13.53 16.05
C ILE A 235 -5.89 13.64 14.92
N LEU A 236 -5.61 13.06 13.75
CA LEU A 236 -6.57 13.02 12.64
C LEU A 236 -7.80 12.15 12.95
N GLY A 237 -7.67 11.22 13.89
CA GLY A 237 -8.78 10.44 14.42
C GLY A 237 -9.75 11.31 15.17
N ASP A 238 -9.24 12.04 16.17
CA ASP A 238 -10.04 12.98 16.95
C ASP A 238 -10.67 14.05 16.05
N LEU A 239 -9.92 14.57 15.06
CA LEU A 239 -10.41 15.56 14.10
C LEU A 239 -11.58 15.02 13.27
N HIS A 240 -11.43 13.81 12.71
CA HIS A 240 -12.49 13.17 11.95
C HIS A 240 -13.72 12.85 12.81
N ASP A 241 -13.52 12.49 14.07
CA ASP A 241 -14.64 12.23 14.97
C ASP A 241 -15.46 13.52 15.19
N CYS A 242 -14.82 14.71 15.25
CA CYS A 242 -15.52 15.99 15.20
C CYS A 242 -16.31 16.16 13.89
N ASP A 243 -15.71 15.86 12.73
CA ASP A 243 -16.39 15.96 11.42
C ASP A 243 -17.67 15.11 11.37
N VAL A 244 -17.59 13.87 11.85
CA VAL A 244 -18.72 12.94 11.90
C VAL A 244 -19.83 13.50 12.78
N TRP A 245 -19.49 14.04 13.95
CA TRP A 245 -20.49 14.66 14.83
C TRP A 245 -21.12 15.90 14.22
N ILE A 246 -20.31 16.81 13.66
CA ILE A 246 -20.78 18.04 13.02
C ILE A 246 -21.77 17.71 11.91
N ASP A 247 -21.42 16.78 11.01
CA ASP A 247 -22.27 16.35 9.92
C ASP A 247 -23.57 15.68 10.44
N ALA A 248 -23.46 14.75 11.40
CA ALA A 248 -24.62 14.06 11.96
C ALA A 248 -25.64 15.01 12.58
N ILE A 249 -25.18 15.95 13.41
CA ILE A 249 -26.05 16.95 14.06
C ILE A 249 -26.62 17.91 13.03
N THR A 250 -25.82 18.36 12.07
CA THR A 250 -26.29 19.26 10.99
C THR A 250 -27.42 18.62 10.21
N ARG A 251 -27.31 17.33 9.87
CA ARG A 251 -28.40 16.59 9.20
C ARG A 251 -29.65 16.50 10.06
N ILE A 252 -29.54 16.29 11.37
CA ILE A 252 -30.68 16.27 12.30
C ILE A 252 -31.37 17.65 12.28
N LEU A 253 -30.61 18.73 12.44
CA LEU A 253 -31.14 20.10 12.48
C LEU A 253 -31.78 20.52 11.13
N LEU A 254 -31.21 20.10 9.99
CA LEU A 254 -31.75 20.36 8.66
C LEU A 254 -33.07 19.60 8.39
N LYS A 255 -33.15 18.32 8.81
CA LYS A 255 -34.38 17.52 8.67
C LYS A 255 -35.55 18.12 9.45
N GLU A 256 -35.30 18.69 10.62
CA GLU A 256 -36.35 19.37 11.38
C GLU A 256 -36.80 20.67 10.68
N ARG A 257 -35.86 21.44 10.11
CA ARG A 257 -36.19 22.67 9.36
C ARG A 257 -37.04 22.39 8.11
N SER A 258 -36.84 21.25 7.43
CA SER A 258 -37.64 20.87 6.26
C SER A 258 -39.01 20.25 6.61
N ARG A 259 -39.13 19.62 7.79
CA ARG A 259 -40.36 18.98 8.30
C ARG A 259 -41.35 19.90 8.97
N PHE A 260 -41.03 21.18 9.16
CA PHE A 260 -42.04 22.23 9.39
C PHE A 260 -43.13 22.28 8.30
N ARG A 261 -43.01 21.51 7.21
CA ARG A 261 -44.01 21.38 6.13
C ARG A 261 -44.78 20.03 6.08
N SER A 262 -44.56 19.09 6.99
CA SER A 262 -45.26 17.77 6.95
C SER A 262 -45.54 17.20 8.34
N ALA A 263 -46.80 16.81 8.57
CA ALA A 263 -47.40 16.43 9.85
C ALA A 263 -47.17 14.96 10.23
N ASN A 264 -45.92 14.52 10.38
CA ASN A 264 -45.62 13.21 10.98
C ASN A 264 -44.79 13.40 12.26
N GLU A 265 -45.33 12.95 13.40
CA GLU A 265 -44.92 13.32 14.77
C GLU A 265 -44.00 12.32 15.47
N GLU A 266 -43.89 11.08 14.99
CA GLU A 266 -43.12 10.06 15.71
C GLU A 266 -41.60 10.25 15.53
N LYS A 267 -40.92 10.64 16.63
CA LYS A 267 -39.45 10.79 16.84
C LYS A 267 -38.84 12.18 16.60
N ARG A 268 -39.56 13.27 16.84
CA ARG A 268 -38.97 14.62 16.83
C ARG A 268 -38.22 14.91 18.13
N PRO A 269 -36.98 15.45 18.07
CA PRO A 269 -36.39 16.09 19.25
C PRO A 269 -37.20 17.34 19.62
N ASP A 270 -37.51 17.50 20.91
CA ASP A 270 -38.20 18.70 21.39
C ASP A 270 -37.34 19.97 21.24
N THR A 271 -37.96 21.14 21.44
CA THR A 271 -37.29 22.45 21.29
C THR A 271 -36.05 22.57 22.19
N ALA A 272 -36.11 22.00 23.40
CA ALA A 272 -35.00 22.01 24.36
C ALA A 272 -33.83 21.15 23.87
N THR A 273 -34.11 19.96 23.33
CA THR A 273 -33.13 19.05 22.71
C THR A 273 -32.49 19.69 21.49
N LEU A 274 -33.27 20.39 20.65
CA LEU A 274 -32.73 21.14 19.51
C LEU A 274 -31.79 22.28 19.93
N GLY A 275 -32.14 23.00 21.01
CA GLY A 275 -31.26 24.00 21.63
C GLY A 275 -29.96 23.36 22.12
N SER A 276 -30.07 22.24 22.83
CA SER A 276 -28.94 21.47 23.36
C SER A 276 -28.03 20.93 22.23
N LEU A 277 -28.60 20.46 21.12
CA LEU A 277 -27.86 19.96 19.96
C LEU A 277 -27.03 21.06 19.30
N LYS A 278 -27.55 22.30 19.22
CA LYS A 278 -26.79 23.46 18.72
C LYS A 278 -25.60 23.82 19.63
N VAL A 279 -25.74 23.67 20.95
CA VAL A 279 -24.62 23.86 21.89
C VAL A 279 -23.55 22.80 21.64
N PHE A 280 -23.95 21.53 21.53
CA PHE A 280 -23.02 20.42 21.27
C PHE A 280 -22.32 20.59 19.91
N LEU A 281 -23.03 21.02 18.86
CA LEU A 281 -22.46 21.33 17.54
C LEU A 281 -21.35 22.39 17.63
N ARG A 282 -21.64 23.53 18.27
CA ARG A 282 -20.67 24.63 18.45
C ARG A 282 -19.42 24.19 19.22
N ASP A 283 -19.58 23.30 20.19
CA ASP A 283 -18.45 22.72 20.93
C ASP A 283 -17.58 21.84 20.03
N ARG A 284 -18.20 20.99 19.19
CA ARG A 284 -17.48 20.17 18.21
C ARG A 284 -16.75 21.00 17.14
N GLU A 285 -17.37 22.06 16.63
CA GLU A 285 -16.74 22.98 15.67
C GLU A 285 -15.50 23.65 16.26
N LYS A 286 -15.58 24.12 17.52
CA LYS A 286 -14.45 24.70 18.24
C LYS A 286 -13.32 23.69 18.45
N GLU A 287 -13.65 22.49 18.92
CA GLU A 287 -12.66 21.43 19.15
C GLU A 287 -11.96 21.03 17.85
N ARG A 288 -12.71 20.93 16.74
CA ARG A 288 -12.16 20.65 15.41
C ARG A 288 -11.07 21.64 15.01
N ILE A 289 -11.31 22.94 15.21
CA ILE A 289 -10.33 24.01 14.90
C ILE A 289 -9.05 23.83 15.73
N LEU A 290 -9.19 23.50 17.02
CA LEU A 290 -8.05 23.27 17.91
C LEU A 290 -7.24 22.03 17.50
N LEU A 291 -7.93 20.94 17.17
CA LEU A 291 -7.31 19.70 16.69
C LEU A 291 -6.59 19.89 15.35
N HIS A 292 -7.17 20.66 14.43
CA HIS A 292 -6.51 21.00 13.16
C HIS A 292 -5.19 21.76 13.40
N ARG A 293 -5.20 22.79 14.27
CA ARG A 293 -3.96 23.51 14.65
C ARG A 293 -2.94 22.59 15.32
N ARG A 294 -3.38 21.60 16.10
CA ARG A 294 -2.51 20.59 16.70
C ARG A 294 -1.93 19.66 15.62
N PHE A 295 -2.74 19.24 14.66
CA PHE A 295 -2.32 18.40 13.54
C PHE A 295 -1.25 19.09 12.70
N VAL A 296 -1.48 20.34 12.27
CA VAL A 296 -0.52 21.14 11.50
C VAL A 296 0.82 21.24 12.23
N ARG A 297 0.82 21.68 13.50
CA ARG A 297 2.06 21.79 14.30
C ARG A 297 2.80 20.46 14.43
N TYR A 298 2.07 19.37 14.66
CA TYR A 298 2.67 18.04 14.77
C TYR A 298 3.24 17.57 13.43
N TRP A 299 2.53 17.77 12.32
CA TRP A 299 2.98 17.46 10.97
C TRP A 299 4.29 18.17 10.64
N GLU A 300 4.35 19.50 10.80
CA GLU A 300 5.55 20.31 10.56
C GLU A 300 6.74 19.86 11.42
N SER A 301 6.49 19.51 12.69
CA SER A 301 7.55 18.99 13.56
C SER A 301 8.17 17.68 13.04
N GLN A 302 7.45 16.88 12.25
CA GLN A 302 8.00 15.66 11.67
C GLN A 302 9.03 15.96 10.58
N PHE A 303 8.82 17.02 9.79
CA PHE A 303 9.77 17.48 8.77
C PHE A 303 10.99 18.10 9.43
N ARG A 304 10.80 18.99 10.42
CA ARG A 304 11.92 19.56 11.20
C ARG A 304 12.77 18.49 11.88
N ALA A 305 12.16 17.39 12.32
CA ALA A 305 12.86 16.27 12.95
C ALA A 305 13.49 15.29 11.94
N GLY A 306 13.42 15.51 10.62
CA GLY A 306 13.95 14.59 9.61
C GLY A 306 13.31 13.19 9.65
N THR A 307 12.04 13.10 10.07
CA THR A 307 11.38 11.82 10.38
C THR A 307 11.35 10.86 9.21
N TRP A 308 11.05 11.38 8.03
CA TRP A 308 10.87 10.57 6.83
C TRP A 308 12.21 10.11 6.28
N ASP A 309 13.25 10.92 6.43
CA ASP A 309 14.62 10.55 6.07
C ASP A 309 15.20 9.51 7.05
N GLU A 310 14.93 9.65 8.35
CA GLU A 310 15.25 8.63 9.36
C GLU A 310 14.55 7.29 9.01
N LEU A 311 13.28 7.34 8.61
CA LEU A 311 12.54 6.16 8.16
C LEU A 311 13.20 5.53 6.93
N ARG A 312 13.43 6.29 5.85
CA ARG A 312 14.08 5.78 4.62
C ARG A 312 15.46 5.19 4.91
N SER A 313 16.28 5.88 5.68
CA SER A 313 17.58 5.38 6.15
C SER A 313 17.42 4.05 6.89
N THR A 314 16.41 3.92 7.75
CA THR A 314 16.12 2.64 8.45
C THR A 314 15.64 1.54 7.48
N LEU A 315 14.89 1.89 6.44
CA LEU A 315 14.42 0.92 5.43
C LEU A 315 15.59 0.29 4.65
N VAL A 316 16.67 1.03 4.46
CA VAL A 316 17.90 0.58 3.79
C VAL A 316 18.84 -0.09 4.79
N THR A 317 19.22 0.61 5.86
CA THR A 317 20.31 0.20 6.74
C THR A 317 19.86 -0.63 7.95
N GLY A 318 18.60 -0.52 8.37
CA GLY A 318 18.07 -1.13 9.59
C GLY A 318 17.65 -2.60 9.48
N ARG A 319 17.83 -3.24 8.32
CA ARG A 319 17.42 -4.62 8.02
C ARG A 319 18.18 -5.62 8.92
N ARG A 320 17.48 -6.64 9.46
CA ARG A 320 18.09 -7.72 10.26
C ARG A 320 18.94 -8.66 9.41
N GLN A 321 18.48 -8.93 8.20
CA GLN A 321 19.18 -9.73 7.20
C GLN A 321 19.47 -8.82 6.00
N ARG A 322 20.70 -8.86 5.52
CA ARG A 322 21.09 -8.27 4.23
C ARG A 322 21.62 -9.40 3.37
N PHE A 323 21.16 -9.47 2.13
CA PHE A 323 21.81 -10.30 1.14
C PHE A 323 23.01 -9.55 0.59
N VAL A 324 24.19 -10.11 0.82
CA VAL A 324 25.41 -9.70 0.16
C VAL A 324 25.92 -10.98 -0.48
N PRO A 325 25.93 -11.08 -1.82
CA PRO A 325 26.51 -12.26 -2.46
C PRO A 325 27.99 -12.36 -2.07
N ALA A 326 28.51 -13.59 -1.95
CA ALA A 326 29.89 -13.83 -1.52
C ALA A 326 30.94 -13.22 -2.47
N GLY A 327 30.54 -12.92 -3.70
CA GLY A 327 31.28 -12.18 -4.70
C GLY A 327 30.36 -11.81 -5.85
N ILE A 328 30.93 -11.25 -6.92
CA ILE A 328 30.19 -10.98 -8.15
C ILE A 328 29.98 -12.33 -8.87
N ALA A 329 28.73 -12.75 -9.01
CA ALA A 329 28.41 -14.00 -9.71
C ALA A 329 28.86 -13.95 -11.18
N PRO A 330 29.51 -15.00 -11.70
CA PRO A 330 29.89 -15.10 -13.11
C PRO A 330 28.71 -14.92 -14.05
N VAL A 331 28.97 -14.37 -15.24
CA VAL A 331 27.95 -14.09 -16.27
C VAL A 331 27.13 -15.35 -16.61
N ALA A 332 27.80 -16.49 -16.78
CA ALA A 332 27.15 -17.75 -17.11
C ALA A 332 26.17 -18.22 -16.02
N GLU A 333 26.51 -18.03 -14.75
CA GLU A 333 25.66 -18.40 -13.62
C GLU A 333 24.39 -17.53 -13.55
N VAL A 334 24.55 -16.22 -13.76
CA VAL A 334 23.41 -15.28 -13.79
C VAL A 334 22.45 -15.63 -14.95
N ARG A 335 22.97 -15.93 -16.14
CA ARG A 335 22.17 -16.34 -17.30
C ARG A 335 21.41 -17.64 -17.04
N ALA A 336 22.11 -18.67 -16.58
CA ALA A 336 21.50 -19.96 -16.24
C ALA A 336 20.40 -19.82 -15.17
N ALA A 337 20.55 -18.87 -14.24
CA ALA A 337 19.54 -18.58 -13.23
C ALA A 337 18.34 -17.76 -13.76
N ALA A 338 18.54 -16.92 -14.78
CA ALA A 338 17.49 -16.11 -15.39
C ALA A 338 16.57 -16.93 -16.31
N GLU A 339 17.12 -17.91 -17.03
CA GLU A 339 16.37 -18.78 -17.95
C GLU A 339 15.12 -19.45 -17.35
N PRO A 340 15.17 -20.16 -16.21
CA PRO A 340 13.99 -20.79 -15.64
C PRO A 340 12.94 -19.78 -15.16
N ILE A 341 13.35 -18.55 -14.84
CA ILE A 341 12.44 -17.46 -14.46
C ILE A 341 11.71 -16.95 -15.71
N ALA A 342 12.44 -16.74 -16.81
CA ALA A 342 11.85 -16.35 -18.10
C ALA A 342 10.88 -17.43 -18.62
N ALA A 343 11.24 -18.71 -18.46
CA ALA A 343 10.41 -19.86 -18.84
C ALA A 343 9.07 -19.97 -18.07
N MET A 344 8.82 -19.12 -17.07
CA MET A 344 7.51 -19.03 -16.40
C MET A 344 6.41 -18.45 -17.29
N ALA A 345 6.76 -17.80 -18.41
CA ALA A 345 5.86 -17.26 -19.43
C ALA A 345 6.29 -17.77 -20.83
N PRO A 346 6.11 -19.09 -21.11
CA PRO A 346 6.63 -19.72 -22.33
C PRO A 346 6.11 -19.07 -23.62
N GLU A 347 4.88 -18.57 -23.59
CA GLU A 347 4.22 -17.89 -24.71
C GLU A 347 4.88 -16.58 -25.14
N LEU A 348 5.70 -15.97 -24.28
CA LEU A 348 6.39 -14.70 -24.58
C LEU A 348 7.86 -14.91 -24.95
N LEU A 349 8.42 -16.12 -24.79
CA LEU A 349 9.86 -16.35 -24.92
C LEU A 349 10.46 -15.91 -26.26
N THR A 350 9.73 -16.06 -27.37
CA THR A 350 10.20 -15.59 -28.69
C THR A 350 10.37 -14.08 -28.70
N HIS A 351 9.37 -13.35 -28.22
CA HIS A 351 9.40 -11.90 -28.08
C HIS A 351 10.49 -11.45 -27.09
N GLU A 352 10.55 -12.02 -25.89
CA GLU A 352 11.58 -11.67 -24.89
C GLU A 352 13.01 -11.83 -25.45
N ARG A 353 13.27 -12.91 -26.19
CA ARG A 353 14.57 -13.15 -26.83
C ARG A 353 14.88 -12.13 -27.91
N HIS A 354 13.86 -11.76 -28.69
CA HIS A 354 13.99 -10.77 -29.75
C HIS A 354 14.27 -9.37 -29.17
N VAL A 355 13.46 -8.91 -28.22
CA VAL A 355 13.67 -7.66 -27.46
C VAL A 355 15.03 -7.64 -26.78
N THR A 356 15.47 -8.76 -26.19
CA THR A 356 16.80 -8.88 -25.59
C THR A 356 17.90 -8.61 -26.61
N ARG A 357 17.79 -9.17 -27.82
CA ARG A 357 18.78 -8.94 -28.89
C ARG A 357 18.85 -7.46 -29.27
N LEU A 358 17.69 -6.84 -29.52
CA LEU A 358 17.60 -5.42 -29.90
C LEU A 358 18.12 -4.49 -28.79
N ALA A 359 17.78 -4.78 -27.53
CA ALA A 359 18.26 -4.01 -26.38
C ALA A 359 19.79 -4.06 -26.27
N LEU A 360 20.39 -5.21 -26.55
CA LEU A 360 21.85 -5.38 -26.54
C LEU A 360 22.52 -4.70 -27.73
N MET A 361 21.92 -4.72 -28.92
CA MET A 361 22.40 -3.94 -30.08
C MET A 361 22.39 -2.44 -29.79
N LEU A 362 21.29 -1.92 -29.21
CA LEU A 362 21.20 -0.53 -28.79
C LEU A 362 22.27 -0.19 -27.74
N PHE A 363 22.48 -1.06 -26.74
CA PHE A 363 23.53 -0.87 -25.74
C PHE A 363 24.91 -0.79 -26.39
N ASP A 364 25.26 -1.76 -27.24
CA ASP A 364 26.58 -1.79 -27.85
C ASP A 364 26.80 -0.62 -28.82
N GLY A 365 25.77 -0.23 -29.57
CA GLY A 365 25.79 0.90 -30.49
C GLY A 365 25.87 2.28 -29.79
N THR A 366 25.46 2.37 -28.53
CA THR A 366 25.49 3.62 -27.75
C THR A 366 26.66 3.72 -26.76
N ARG A 367 27.49 2.68 -26.69
CA ARG A 367 28.67 2.57 -25.81
C ARG A 367 29.61 3.78 -25.78
N PRO A 368 29.86 4.50 -26.90
CA PRO A 368 30.79 5.62 -26.90
C PRO A 368 30.45 6.78 -25.95
N PHE A 369 29.19 6.93 -25.49
CA PHE A 369 28.81 8.06 -24.63
C PHE A 369 28.15 7.69 -23.29
N HIS A 370 27.60 6.47 -23.12
CA HIS A 370 26.84 6.17 -21.90
C HIS A 370 27.67 5.63 -20.73
N HIS A 371 28.97 5.31 -20.95
CA HIS A 371 29.91 4.87 -19.90
C HIS A 371 29.47 3.66 -19.04
N LEU A 372 28.58 2.81 -19.57
CA LEU A 372 28.09 1.62 -18.87
C LEU A 372 29.06 0.45 -19.08
N THR A 373 29.09 -0.46 -18.12
CA THR A 373 30.05 -1.57 -18.06
C THR A 373 29.49 -2.85 -18.69
N ALA A 374 30.36 -3.85 -18.89
CA ALA A 374 29.93 -5.20 -19.28
C ALA A 374 28.95 -5.82 -18.27
N ARG A 375 29.03 -5.43 -16.98
CA ARG A 375 28.07 -5.87 -15.96
C ARG A 375 26.70 -5.24 -16.19
N ASP A 376 26.64 -3.96 -16.57
CA ASP A 376 25.37 -3.29 -16.88
C ASP A 376 24.72 -3.87 -18.14
N ARG A 377 25.52 -4.29 -19.13
CA ARG A 377 25.05 -5.05 -20.30
C ARG A 377 24.35 -6.36 -19.90
N LEU A 378 24.91 -7.09 -18.93
CA LEU A 378 24.27 -8.30 -18.37
C LEU A 378 22.98 -7.98 -17.61
N LEU A 379 22.94 -6.87 -16.85
CA LEU A 379 21.71 -6.46 -16.18
C LEU A 379 20.62 -6.08 -17.18
N LEU A 380 20.98 -5.46 -18.32
CA LEU A 380 20.04 -5.17 -19.40
C LEU A 380 19.52 -6.45 -20.05
N GLU A 381 20.41 -7.41 -20.31
CA GLU A 381 20.04 -8.74 -20.82
C GLU A 381 19.01 -9.41 -19.90
N CYS A 382 19.28 -9.44 -18.60
CA CYS A 382 18.34 -9.99 -17.62
C CYS A 382 17.03 -9.18 -17.56
N ALA A 383 17.09 -7.85 -17.67
CA ALA A 383 15.90 -7.01 -17.64
C ALA A 383 15.01 -7.29 -18.86
N ALA A 384 15.60 -7.40 -20.04
CA ALA A 384 14.90 -7.69 -21.28
C ALA A 384 14.32 -9.10 -21.31
N MET A 385 15.00 -10.11 -20.76
CA MET A 385 14.48 -11.48 -20.67
C MET A 385 13.33 -11.64 -19.67
N LEU A 386 13.22 -10.71 -18.70
CA LEU A 386 12.33 -10.84 -17.55
C LEU A 386 11.25 -9.75 -17.50
N HIS A 387 11.18 -8.85 -18.47
CA HIS A 387 10.36 -7.66 -18.37
C HIS A 387 8.86 -7.98 -18.30
N ASP A 388 8.47 -9.11 -18.89
CA ASP A 388 7.08 -9.49 -19.07
C ASP A 388 6.66 -10.82 -18.41
N ILE A 389 7.50 -11.37 -17.52
CA ILE A 389 7.15 -12.54 -16.67
C ILE A 389 5.90 -12.31 -15.80
N GLY A 390 5.51 -11.06 -15.60
CA GLY A 390 4.30 -10.66 -14.92
C GLY A 390 3.00 -11.07 -15.65
N TRP A 391 3.02 -11.43 -16.94
CA TRP A 391 1.82 -11.73 -17.73
C TRP A 391 1.03 -12.94 -17.27
N LYS A 392 1.64 -13.90 -16.56
CA LYS A 392 0.98 -15.09 -15.99
C LYS A 392 -0.31 -14.81 -15.19
N GLY A 393 -0.46 -13.60 -14.63
CA GLY A 393 -1.69 -13.18 -13.92
C GLY A 393 -2.58 -12.18 -14.69
N GLY A 394 -2.43 -12.10 -16.01
CA GLY A 394 -3.18 -11.23 -16.93
C GLY A 394 -2.46 -9.94 -17.35
N ARG A 395 -3.08 -9.12 -18.20
CA ARG A 395 -2.49 -7.87 -18.74
C ARG A 395 -2.39 -6.72 -17.73
N ARG A 396 -3.36 -6.59 -16.82
CA ARG A 396 -3.45 -5.42 -15.92
C ARG A 396 -2.33 -5.42 -14.87
N LYS A 397 -1.46 -4.41 -14.84
CA LYS A 397 -0.32 -4.32 -13.91
C LYS A 397 0.67 -5.50 -14.02
N HIS A 398 0.96 -6.00 -15.23
CA HIS A 398 2.01 -7.02 -15.41
C HIS A 398 3.38 -6.47 -15.03
N HIS A 399 3.76 -5.26 -15.46
CA HIS A 399 5.03 -4.59 -15.11
C HIS A 399 5.28 -4.50 -13.58
N GLU A 400 4.28 -4.11 -12.78
CA GLU A 400 4.39 -4.13 -11.31
C GLU A 400 4.60 -5.54 -10.73
N ARG A 401 4.12 -6.58 -11.44
CA ARG A 401 4.28 -7.98 -11.06
C ARG A 401 5.63 -8.52 -11.52
N SER A 402 6.09 -8.19 -12.74
CA SER A 402 7.42 -8.52 -13.24
C SER A 402 8.48 -7.99 -12.30
N ALA A 403 8.45 -6.68 -12.00
CA ALA A 403 9.36 -6.05 -11.06
C ALA A 403 9.37 -6.77 -9.69
N ARG A 404 8.19 -7.04 -9.13
CA ARG A 404 8.06 -7.77 -7.86
C ARG A 404 8.63 -9.19 -7.92
N ALA A 405 8.41 -9.90 -9.01
CA ALA A 405 8.92 -11.25 -9.22
C ALA A 405 10.44 -11.25 -9.30
N ILE A 406 11.03 -10.30 -10.03
CA ILE A 406 12.50 -10.11 -10.15
C ILE A 406 13.14 -9.82 -8.78
N ILE A 407 12.57 -8.91 -7.99
CA ILE A 407 13.09 -8.60 -6.64
C ILE A 407 12.97 -9.82 -5.71
N ALA A 408 11.91 -10.60 -5.86
CA ALA A 408 11.65 -11.81 -5.08
C ALA A 408 12.43 -13.03 -5.59
N ALA A 409 13.10 -12.95 -6.75
CA ALA A 409 13.80 -14.07 -7.36
C ALA A 409 15.07 -14.38 -6.57
N GLU A 410 14.95 -15.33 -5.65
CA GLU A 410 16.06 -15.76 -4.78
C GLU A 410 17.07 -16.65 -5.49
N THR A 411 16.66 -17.27 -6.59
CA THR A 411 17.53 -18.06 -7.47
C THR A 411 18.45 -17.19 -8.32
N LEU A 412 18.12 -15.90 -8.50
CA LEU A 412 18.95 -14.97 -9.27
C LEU A 412 20.15 -14.54 -8.41
N PRO A 413 21.39 -14.91 -8.77
CA PRO A 413 22.59 -14.72 -7.92
C PRO A 413 23.13 -13.29 -8.05
N LEU A 414 22.25 -12.31 -7.84
CA LEU A 414 22.53 -10.89 -7.94
C LEU A 414 22.29 -10.23 -6.59
N ASP A 415 23.10 -9.21 -6.31
CA ASP A 415 22.84 -8.38 -5.14
C ASP A 415 21.47 -7.68 -5.27
N ILE A 416 21.03 -7.06 -4.18
CA ILE A 416 19.69 -6.50 -4.14
C ILE A 416 19.55 -5.17 -4.91
N GLU A 417 20.66 -4.45 -5.10
CA GLU A 417 20.72 -3.23 -5.88
C GLU A 417 20.69 -3.57 -7.38
N GLU A 418 21.43 -4.58 -7.81
CA GLU A 418 21.40 -5.14 -9.17
C GLU A 418 20.02 -5.69 -9.52
N ARG A 419 19.39 -6.46 -8.62
CA ARG A 419 18.00 -6.91 -8.83
C ARG A 419 17.02 -5.74 -8.90
N ALA A 420 17.25 -4.68 -8.13
CA ALA A 420 16.42 -3.49 -8.20
C ALA A 420 16.59 -2.77 -9.55
N VAL A 421 17.80 -2.68 -10.11
CA VAL A 421 18.03 -2.14 -11.46
C VAL A 421 17.21 -2.91 -12.50
N ILE A 422 17.30 -4.25 -12.50
CA ILE A 422 16.54 -5.11 -13.43
C ILE A 422 15.03 -4.91 -13.24
N ALA A 423 14.57 -4.90 -11.99
CA ALA A 423 13.15 -4.75 -11.67
C ALA A 423 12.60 -3.37 -12.05
N LEU A 424 13.39 -2.31 -11.90
CA LEU A 424 13.03 -0.95 -12.30
C LEU A 424 12.96 -0.83 -13.82
N ALA A 425 13.93 -1.40 -14.55
CA ALA A 425 13.89 -1.48 -16.00
C ALA A 425 12.64 -2.23 -16.50
N ALA A 426 12.37 -3.40 -15.93
CA ALA A 426 11.16 -4.16 -16.20
C ALA A 426 9.86 -3.43 -15.80
N PHE A 427 9.87 -2.61 -14.75
CA PHE A 427 8.71 -1.80 -14.36
C PHE A 427 8.41 -0.69 -15.38
N SER A 428 9.47 -0.11 -15.95
CA SER A 428 9.43 1.09 -16.78
C SER A 428 9.40 0.81 -18.29
N HIS A 429 9.34 -0.45 -18.74
CA HIS A 429 9.34 -0.78 -20.17
C HIS A 429 8.06 -0.30 -20.93
N ARG A 430 6.99 0.06 -20.21
CA ARG A 430 5.70 0.40 -20.84
C ARG A 430 5.19 1.80 -20.50
N GLY A 431 4.79 2.51 -21.56
CA GLY A 431 4.20 3.84 -21.49
C GLY A 431 5.22 4.89 -21.03
N ARG A 432 4.74 6.07 -20.62
CA ARG A 432 5.59 7.17 -20.13
C ARG A 432 6.02 7.02 -18.66
N ARG A 433 6.23 5.78 -18.20
CA ARG A 433 6.68 5.53 -16.82
C ARG A 433 8.17 5.81 -16.70
N SER A 434 8.64 6.15 -15.52
CA SER A 434 10.07 6.25 -15.21
C SER A 434 10.41 5.34 -14.03
N PRO A 435 11.68 4.89 -13.88
CA PRO A 435 12.12 4.21 -12.66
C PRO A 435 11.77 4.97 -11.39
N GLU A 436 11.82 6.30 -11.44
CA GLU A 436 11.46 7.23 -10.36
C GLU A 436 10.04 7.06 -9.83
N ASP A 437 9.10 6.60 -10.67
CA ASP A 437 7.71 6.37 -10.26
C ASP A 437 7.60 5.14 -9.33
N HIS A 438 8.64 4.31 -9.24
CA HIS A 438 8.63 3.11 -8.42
C HIS A 438 9.15 3.39 -7.00
N PRO A 439 8.46 2.92 -5.94
CA PRO A 439 8.87 3.11 -4.54
C PRO A 439 10.23 2.54 -4.11
N LEU A 440 10.92 1.82 -4.99
CA LEU A 440 12.28 1.34 -4.71
C LEU A 440 13.36 2.30 -5.16
N TYR A 441 13.07 3.16 -6.14
CA TYR A 441 14.04 4.09 -6.69
C TYR A 441 14.74 4.92 -5.60
N PRO A 442 14.03 5.57 -4.65
CA PRO A 442 14.71 6.35 -3.61
C PRO A 442 15.43 5.50 -2.55
N LEU A 443 15.34 4.17 -2.62
CA LEU A 443 15.90 3.25 -1.62
C LEU A 443 17.16 2.52 -2.10
N ILE A 444 17.57 2.73 -3.34
CA ILE A 444 18.81 2.21 -3.94
C ILE A 444 19.84 3.32 -4.07
N ALA A 445 21.12 2.98 -4.17
CA ALA A 445 22.18 3.99 -4.23
C ALA A 445 22.10 4.82 -5.54
N PRO A 446 22.50 6.11 -5.55
CA PRO A 446 22.39 6.99 -6.73
C PRO A 446 22.99 6.40 -8.02
N ARG A 447 24.15 5.73 -7.93
CA ARG A 447 24.76 5.04 -9.08
C ARG A 447 23.86 3.96 -9.70
N TYR A 448 23.04 3.27 -8.91
CA TYR A 448 22.09 2.26 -9.39
C TYR A 448 20.79 2.91 -9.88
N GLN A 449 20.43 4.08 -9.35
CA GLN A 449 19.33 4.90 -9.89
C GLN A 449 19.64 5.32 -11.34
N GLU A 450 20.83 5.89 -11.58
CA GLU A 450 21.33 6.28 -12.91
C GLU A 450 21.36 5.07 -13.87
N ARG A 451 21.92 3.94 -13.42
CA ARG A 451 21.91 2.69 -14.20
C ARG A 451 20.50 2.25 -14.55
N SER A 452 19.58 2.26 -13.59
CA SER A 452 18.18 1.86 -13.84
C SER A 452 17.51 2.75 -14.88
N LEU A 453 17.78 4.06 -14.87
CA LEU A 453 17.28 5.00 -15.87
C LEU A 453 17.83 4.69 -17.27
N ALA A 454 19.15 4.51 -17.39
CA ALA A 454 19.81 4.19 -18.66
C ALA A 454 19.33 2.85 -19.25
N LEU A 455 19.26 1.80 -18.43
CA LEU A 455 18.81 0.48 -18.90
C LEU A 455 17.31 0.47 -19.24
N SER A 456 16.50 1.25 -18.51
CA SER A 456 15.08 1.42 -18.85
C SER A 456 14.88 2.11 -20.19
N ALA A 457 15.72 3.09 -20.52
CA ALA A 457 15.65 3.79 -21.80
C ALA A 457 15.93 2.83 -22.97
N LEU A 458 17.00 2.03 -22.88
CA LEU A 458 17.38 1.07 -23.91
C LEU A 458 16.33 -0.04 -24.07
N LEU A 459 15.90 -0.64 -22.96
CA LEU A 459 14.88 -1.70 -22.97
C LEU A 459 13.56 -1.23 -23.59
N ARG A 460 13.12 -0.01 -23.25
CA ARG A 460 11.84 0.51 -23.72
C ARG A 460 11.82 0.79 -25.22
N VAL A 461 12.94 1.25 -25.78
CA VAL A 461 13.07 1.43 -27.23
C VAL A 461 13.07 0.06 -27.90
N ALA A 462 13.83 -0.91 -27.39
CA ALA A 462 13.84 -2.28 -27.91
C ALA A 462 12.45 -2.95 -27.90
N ASP A 463 11.70 -2.81 -26.81
CA ASP A 463 10.31 -3.25 -26.68
C ASP A 463 9.34 -2.47 -27.60
N GLY A 464 9.70 -1.25 -28.02
CA GLY A 464 8.98 -0.53 -29.08
C GLY A 464 9.23 -1.11 -30.46
N LEU A 465 10.47 -1.53 -30.72
CA LEU A 465 10.89 -2.10 -32.00
C LEU A 465 10.39 -3.53 -32.26
N ASP A 466 9.79 -4.18 -31.25
CA ASP A 466 9.08 -5.46 -31.40
C ASP A 466 7.65 -5.38 -30.87
N TYR A 467 6.98 -4.25 -31.11
CA TYR A 467 5.65 -3.98 -30.57
C TYR A 467 4.57 -5.01 -30.99
N GLU A 468 4.65 -5.54 -32.21
CA GLU A 468 3.71 -6.54 -32.72
C GLU A 468 4.10 -7.99 -32.36
N HIS A 469 5.26 -8.19 -31.72
CA HIS A 469 5.83 -9.49 -31.37
C HIS A 469 6.09 -10.40 -32.59
N LEU A 470 6.28 -9.79 -33.76
CA LEU A 470 6.55 -10.47 -35.03
C LEU A 470 8.04 -10.61 -35.30
N GLY A 471 8.89 -9.89 -34.54
CA GLY A 471 10.32 -9.85 -34.77
C GLY A 471 10.71 -9.20 -36.10
N THR A 472 9.91 -8.26 -36.60
CA THR A 472 10.08 -7.56 -37.89
C THR A 472 11.45 -6.91 -38.03
N VAL A 473 11.90 -6.23 -36.96
CA VAL A 473 13.18 -5.53 -36.89
C VAL A 473 14.29 -6.53 -36.55
N GLN A 474 15.21 -6.81 -37.47
CA GLN A 474 16.31 -7.76 -37.23
C GLN A 474 17.52 -7.09 -36.57
N GLU A 475 17.85 -5.86 -36.99
CA GLU A 475 19.04 -5.15 -36.50
C GLU A 475 18.78 -3.66 -36.27
N VAL A 476 19.58 -3.07 -35.40
CA VAL A 476 19.59 -1.64 -35.13
C VAL A 476 21.03 -1.14 -35.10
N HIS A 477 21.32 -0.14 -35.94
CA HIS A 477 22.64 0.49 -36.04
C HIS A 477 22.58 1.93 -35.53
N CYS A 478 23.42 2.25 -34.54
CA CYS A 478 23.43 3.58 -33.93
C CYS A 478 24.50 4.48 -34.55
N ILE A 479 24.08 5.63 -35.09
CA ILE A 479 24.97 6.70 -35.55
C ILE A 479 24.89 7.85 -34.56
N ILE A 480 26.02 8.15 -33.92
CA ILE A 480 26.10 9.10 -32.81
C ILE A 480 26.50 10.47 -33.34
N SER A 481 25.68 11.49 -33.02
CA SER A 481 25.97 12.90 -33.27
C SER A 481 25.97 13.70 -31.96
N THR A 482 26.42 14.96 -32.00
CA THR A 482 26.64 15.79 -30.78
C THR A 482 25.36 16.03 -29.97
N GLY A 483 24.17 16.05 -30.59
CA GLY A 483 22.88 16.28 -29.92
C GLY A 483 21.83 15.18 -30.09
N PHE A 484 22.06 14.22 -30.99
CA PHE A 484 21.11 13.13 -31.25
C PHE A 484 21.84 11.82 -31.60
N VAL A 485 21.11 10.72 -31.49
CA VAL A 485 21.51 9.40 -31.97
C VAL A 485 20.50 8.98 -33.03
N SER A 486 20.97 8.65 -34.23
CA SER A 486 20.14 8.00 -35.25
C SER A 486 20.23 6.50 -35.05
N CYS A 487 19.09 5.81 -34.98
CA CYS A 487 18.99 4.36 -35.00
C CYS A 487 18.43 3.94 -36.34
N ASP A 488 19.28 3.40 -37.20
CA ASP A 488 18.90 2.87 -38.50
C ASP A 488 18.43 1.43 -38.30
N VAL A 489 17.16 1.17 -38.63
CA VAL A 489 16.47 -0.09 -38.39
C VAL A 489 16.56 -0.96 -39.64
N ILE A 490 17.08 -2.18 -39.52
CA ILE A 490 17.07 -3.18 -40.59
C ILE A 490 15.94 -4.16 -40.32
N ALA A 491 15.00 -4.27 -41.27
CA ALA A 491 13.84 -5.14 -41.19
C ALA A 491 13.65 -5.91 -42.51
N GLU A 492 13.08 -7.11 -42.42
CA GLU A 492 12.78 -7.94 -43.60
C GLU A 492 11.54 -7.43 -44.35
N THR A 493 10.63 -6.77 -43.64
CA THR A 493 9.39 -6.19 -44.15
C THR A 493 9.24 -4.74 -43.67
N ASP A 494 8.15 -4.06 -44.06
CA ASP A 494 7.86 -2.71 -43.56
C ASP A 494 7.76 -2.73 -42.02
N ALA A 495 8.54 -1.86 -41.39
CA ALA A 495 8.65 -1.69 -39.94
C ALA A 495 8.13 -0.32 -39.46
N ALA A 496 7.27 0.35 -40.25
CA ALA A 496 6.75 1.68 -39.91
C ALA A 496 6.08 1.72 -38.53
N VAL A 497 5.31 0.68 -38.19
CA VAL A 497 4.60 0.56 -36.90
C VAL A 497 5.59 0.47 -35.74
N GLU A 498 6.57 -0.41 -35.83
CA GLU A 498 7.63 -0.61 -34.83
C GLU A 498 8.44 0.66 -34.64
N LYS A 499 8.79 1.35 -35.73
CA LYS A 499 9.50 2.63 -35.67
C LYS A 499 8.70 3.70 -34.95
N ASP A 500 7.41 3.84 -35.24
CA ASP A 500 6.54 4.82 -34.58
C ASP A 500 6.35 4.51 -33.09
N HIS A 501 6.18 3.23 -32.74
CA HIS A 501 6.09 2.79 -31.36
C HIS A 501 7.41 3.01 -30.60
N ALA A 502 8.55 2.74 -31.20
CA ALA A 502 9.87 3.02 -30.63
C ALA A 502 10.10 4.53 -30.43
N ARG A 503 9.74 5.36 -31.41
CA ARG A 503 9.79 6.84 -31.29
C ARG A 503 8.93 7.34 -30.12
N GLY A 504 7.70 6.85 -30.01
CA GLY A 504 6.79 7.20 -28.91
C GLY A 504 7.30 6.78 -27.52
N LYS A 505 8.24 5.83 -27.47
CA LYS A 505 8.89 5.29 -26.27
C LYS A 505 10.31 5.87 -26.03
N ALA A 506 10.76 6.84 -26.81
CA ALA A 506 12.12 7.40 -26.70
C ALA A 506 12.27 8.48 -25.60
N ASP A 507 11.22 8.82 -24.85
CA ASP A 507 11.22 9.82 -23.77
C ASP A 507 12.25 9.50 -22.66
N LEU A 508 12.26 8.22 -22.26
CA LEU A 508 13.42 7.41 -21.90
C LEU A 508 14.80 8.03 -22.07
N PHE A 509 15.16 8.05 -23.34
CA PHE A 509 16.50 8.10 -23.86
C PHE A 509 17.05 9.51 -23.72
N LEU A 510 16.22 10.52 -24.02
CA LEU A 510 16.57 11.92 -23.82
C LEU A 510 16.87 12.19 -22.35
N LYS A 511 16.04 11.70 -21.43
CA LYS A 511 16.26 11.89 -19.99
C LYS A 511 17.51 11.17 -19.49
N ALA A 512 17.77 9.95 -19.97
CA ALA A 512 18.90 9.15 -19.51
C ALA A 512 20.25 9.64 -20.04
N PHE A 513 20.28 10.12 -21.29
CA PHE A 513 21.53 10.37 -22.02
C PHE A 513 21.72 11.81 -22.50
N GLY A 514 20.72 12.67 -22.32
CA GLY A 514 20.76 14.06 -22.78
C GLY A 514 20.82 14.21 -24.30
N ARG A 515 20.41 13.17 -25.06
CA ARG A 515 20.45 13.14 -26.52
C ARG A 515 19.10 12.70 -27.06
N GLU A 516 18.64 13.34 -28.13
CA GLU A 516 17.44 12.89 -28.82
C GLU A 516 17.69 11.57 -29.56
N LEU A 517 16.68 10.72 -29.65
CA LEU A 517 16.75 9.48 -30.39
C LEU A 517 15.87 9.57 -31.64
N VAL A 518 16.48 9.41 -32.80
CA VAL A 518 15.81 9.44 -34.10
C VAL A 518 15.79 8.01 -34.64
N ILE A 519 14.61 7.41 -34.76
CA ILE A 519 14.47 6.07 -35.38
C ILE A 519 14.27 6.25 -36.89
N ARG A 520 15.08 5.60 -37.73
CA ARG A 520 15.02 5.71 -39.20
C ARG A 520 14.63 4.40 -39.85
#